data_AF-A0A142X6J4-F1
#
_entry.id   AF-A0A142X6J4-F1
#
_cell.length_a   1.000
_cell.length_b   1.000
_cell.length_c   1.000
_cell.angle_alpha   90.00
_cell.angle_beta   90.00
_cell.angle_gamma   90.00
#
_symmetry.space_group_name_H-M   'P 1'
#
loop_
_entity.id
_entity.type
_entity.pdbx_description
1 polymer ?
#
loop_
_entity_poly.entity_id
_entity_poly.type
_entity_poly.pdbx_seq_one_letter_code
_entity_poly.pdbx_strand_id
1 'polypeptide(L)'
;MPTSRRKWLLRSTLLPVLLASPFLLAADKAIDPHGRPEGFDQGKRRMYGVWLEEGVWHLRVTSKNAAKGAKRRIFNGKVEVTGDRLIGEFQGLEKAEKAKNADYIQVDRDGMGFEFQFATFGKSDGVTFKVGKKAETITFHLLSDGDDEPDIILIGAKGAHPASAKFTLPAQ
;
A
#
# COMPACT_ATOMS: atom_id res chain seq x y z
N MET A 1 -62.15 59.88 -5.26
CA MET A 1 -61.42 59.33 -4.10
C MET A 1 -62.35 58.33 -3.44
N PRO A 2 -61.98 57.07 -3.06
CA PRO A 2 -60.66 56.58 -2.66
C PRO A 2 -60.25 55.17 -3.19
N THR A 3 -58.95 54.85 -3.04
CA THR A 3 -58.26 53.57 -2.71
C THR A 3 -58.82 52.18 -3.08
N SER A 4 -57.96 51.32 -3.67
CA SER A 4 -57.58 49.99 -3.12
C SER A 4 -56.50 49.32 -4.00
N ARG A 5 -55.21 49.39 -3.62
CA ARG A 5 -54.38 48.39 -2.90
C ARG A 5 -54.09 47.09 -3.68
N ARG A 6 -52.90 47.10 -4.32
CA ARG A 6 -52.15 45.94 -4.78
C ARG A 6 -51.76 45.05 -3.59
N LYS A 7 -51.95 43.73 -3.71
CA LYS A 7 -51.29 42.72 -2.87
C LYS A 7 -50.48 41.81 -3.78
N TRP A 8 -49.16 42.02 -3.80
CA TRP A 8 -48.19 41.08 -4.37
C TRP A 8 -47.65 40.22 -3.22
N LEU A 9 -47.83 38.91 -3.32
CA LEU A 9 -47.25 37.92 -2.43
C LEU A 9 -45.78 37.73 -2.81
N LEU A 10 -44.84 38.17 -1.96
CA LEU A 10 -43.46 37.69 -2.03
C LEU A 10 -43.43 36.25 -1.52
N ARG A 11 -43.12 35.31 -2.40
CA ARG A 11 -42.68 33.96 -2.02
C ARG A 11 -41.18 34.03 -1.78
N SER A 12 -40.76 34.06 -0.51
CA SER A 12 -39.37 33.83 -0.13
C SER A 12 -39.03 32.35 -0.30
N THR A 13 -38.31 32.01 -1.36
CA THR A 13 -37.64 30.73 -1.51
C THR A 13 -36.33 30.77 -0.72
N LEU A 14 -36.28 30.07 0.42
CA LEU A 14 -35.01 29.76 1.08
C LEU A 14 -34.23 28.77 0.20
N LEU A 15 -33.03 29.15 -0.25
CA LEU A 15 -32.04 28.21 -0.76
C LEU A 15 -31.37 27.49 0.44
N PRO A 16 -31.26 26.16 0.44
CA PRO A 16 -30.34 25.48 1.35
C PRO A 16 -28.91 25.71 0.88
N VAL A 17 -28.10 26.39 1.70
CA VAL A 17 -26.65 26.43 1.55
C VAL A 17 -26.11 25.06 1.97
N LEU A 18 -25.79 24.23 0.99
CA LEU A 18 -25.03 22.99 1.20
C LEU A 18 -23.59 23.39 1.60
N LEU A 19 -23.29 23.27 2.90
CA LEU A 19 -21.91 23.31 3.39
C LEU A 19 -21.18 22.07 2.86
N ALA A 20 -20.49 22.22 1.74
CA ALA A 20 -19.50 21.25 1.30
C ALA A 20 -18.32 21.32 2.28
N SER A 21 -18.24 20.37 3.22
CA SER A 21 -17.05 20.19 4.05
C SER A 21 -15.90 19.72 3.16
N PRO A 22 -14.80 20.47 3.03
CA PRO A 22 -13.61 19.94 2.38
C PRO A 22 -13.01 18.87 3.32
N PHE A 23 -13.03 17.61 2.87
CA PHE A 23 -12.12 16.61 3.41
C PHE A 23 -10.69 17.08 3.11
N LEU A 24 -10.06 17.73 4.07
CA LEU A 24 -8.63 17.96 4.08
C LEU A 24 -7.97 16.58 4.23
N LEU A 25 -7.54 15.98 3.12
CA LEU A 25 -6.50 14.97 3.14
C LEU A 25 -5.27 15.63 3.77
N ALA A 26 -4.93 15.24 4.99
CA ALA A 26 -3.66 15.59 5.59
C ALA A 26 -2.57 15.20 4.58
N ALA A 27 -1.75 16.16 4.18
CA ALA A 27 -0.59 15.87 3.36
C ALA A 27 0.32 14.95 4.17
N ASP A 28 0.32 13.65 3.84
CA ASP A 28 1.27 12.70 4.40
C ASP A 28 2.67 13.30 4.22
N LYS A 29 3.43 13.38 5.32
CA LYS A 29 4.86 13.64 5.24
C LYS A 29 5.40 12.70 4.17
N ALA A 30 6.05 13.24 3.14
CA ALA A 30 6.67 12.43 2.10
C ALA A 30 7.62 11.43 2.77
N ILE A 31 7.23 10.15 2.75
CA ILE A 31 8.01 9.07 3.34
C ILE A 31 9.21 8.83 2.44
N ASP A 32 10.40 8.87 3.02
CA ASP A 32 11.66 8.56 2.35
C ASP A 32 11.83 7.04 2.28
N PRO A 33 11.80 6.41 1.10
CA PRO A 33 11.90 4.96 0.97
C PRO A 33 13.34 4.44 0.99
N HIS A 34 14.36 5.31 1.05
CA HIS A 34 15.73 4.88 0.84
C HIS A 34 16.33 4.15 2.05
N GLY A 35 17.02 3.05 1.76
CA GLY A 35 17.76 2.25 2.73
C GLY A 35 16.89 1.29 3.55
N ARG A 36 17.48 0.17 3.96
CA ARG A 36 16.79 -0.86 4.73
C ARG A 36 16.24 -0.29 6.06
N PRO A 37 14.97 -0.57 6.44
CA PRO A 37 14.41 0.00 7.65
C PRO A 37 15.11 -0.42 8.93
N GLU A 38 15.44 0.58 9.75
CA GLU A 38 15.78 0.36 11.17
C GLU A 38 14.60 -0.34 11.86
N GLY A 39 14.88 -1.37 12.64
CA GLY A 39 13.85 -2.16 13.33
C GLY A 39 13.21 -3.29 12.52
N PHE A 40 13.59 -3.48 11.23
CA PHE A 40 13.25 -4.70 10.48
C PHE A 40 14.07 -5.91 10.97
N ASP A 41 13.67 -6.42 12.12
CA ASP A 41 14.27 -7.54 12.84
C ASP A 41 13.72 -8.89 12.35
N GLN A 42 14.50 -9.56 11.50
CA GLN A 42 14.13 -10.87 10.97
C GLN A 42 13.89 -11.89 12.08
N GLY A 43 12.75 -12.56 12.00
CA GLY A 43 12.37 -13.68 12.87
C GLY A 43 11.85 -13.26 14.26
N LYS A 44 11.77 -11.96 14.57
CA LYS A 44 11.35 -11.49 15.90
C LYS A 44 9.88 -11.11 15.98
N ARG A 45 9.38 -10.36 15.00
CA ARG A 45 8.04 -9.78 14.98
C ARG A 45 7.42 -9.88 13.60
N ARG A 46 6.09 -9.80 13.54
CA ARG A 46 5.33 -9.77 12.29
C ARG A 46 5.45 -8.38 11.67
N MET A 47 6.15 -8.24 10.56
CA MET A 47 6.40 -6.94 9.92
C MET A 47 6.58 -7.05 8.40
N TYR A 48 6.25 -5.98 7.69
CA TYR A 48 6.76 -5.66 6.37
C TYR A 48 7.96 -4.73 6.46
N GLY A 49 8.91 -4.90 5.54
CA GLY A 49 9.98 -3.95 5.27
C GLY A 49 9.95 -3.58 3.80
N VAL A 50 9.82 -2.29 3.51
CA VAL A 50 9.80 -1.74 2.15
C VAL A 50 10.91 -0.72 2.03
N TRP A 51 11.81 -0.90 1.06
CA TRP A 51 12.83 0.10 0.80
C TRP A 51 13.37 0.05 -0.62
N LEU A 52 13.99 1.17 -1.00
CA LEU A 52 14.73 1.36 -2.23
C LEU A 52 16.23 1.46 -1.92
N GLU A 53 17.02 0.63 -2.59
CA GLU A 53 18.47 0.62 -2.46
C GLU A 53 19.10 0.42 -3.85
N GLU A 54 19.95 1.35 -4.27
CA GLU A 54 20.65 1.29 -5.57
C GLU A 54 19.72 1.03 -6.79
N GLY A 55 18.51 1.63 -6.79
CA GLY A 55 17.53 1.44 -7.86
C GLY A 55 16.79 0.10 -7.80
N VAL A 56 16.89 -0.61 -6.68
CA VAL A 56 16.26 -1.91 -6.44
C VAL A 56 15.26 -1.80 -5.29
N TRP A 57 14.02 -2.18 -5.58
CA TRP A 57 12.96 -2.26 -4.58
C TRP A 57 13.02 -3.59 -3.86
N HIS A 58 12.96 -3.51 -2.53
CA HIS A 58 12.89 -4.64 -1.64
C HIS A 58 11.55 -4.60 -0.90
N LEU A 59 10.78 -5.67 -1.04
CA LEU A 59 9.59 -5.94 -0.24
C LEU A 59 9.87 -7.21 0.55
N ARG A 60 10.12 -7.08 1.85
CA ARG A 60 10.35 -8.20 2.75
C ARG A 60 9.24 -8.34 3.76
N VAL A 61 9.02 -9.57 4.17
CA VAL A 61 8.14 -9.91 5.28
C VAL A 61 8.94 -10.70 6.30
N THR A 62 8.56 -10.55 7.57
CA THR A 62 9.12 -11.40 8.61
C THR A 62 8.11 -11.67 9.69
N SER A 63 8.22 -12.82 10.35
CA SER A 63 7.41 -13.16 11.52
C SER A 63 8.20 -14.03 12.50
N LYS A 64 7.76 -14.02 13.75
CA LYS A 64 8.26 -14.97 14.76
C LYS A 64 7.93 -16.39 14.34
N ASN A 65 8.85 -17.33 14.62
CA ASN A 65 8.59 -18.75 14.42
C ASN A 65 7.29 -19.17 15.14
N ALA A 66 6.40 -19.75 14.35
CA ALA A 66 5.13 -20.25 14.82
C ALA A 66 5.34 -21.48 15.71
N ALA A 67 4.52 -21.62 16.75
CA ALA A 67 4.53 -22.82 17.58
C ALA A 67 4.15 -24.05 16.75
N LYS A 68 4.55 -25.24 17.19
CA LYS A 68 4.18 -26.50 16.54
C LYS A 68 2.64 -26.61 16.43
N GLY A 69 2.13 -26.79 15.21
CA GLY A 69 0.69 -26.89 14.93
C GLY A 69 -0.04 -25.57 14.74
N ALA A 70 0.65 -24.42 14.81
CA ALA A 70 0.07 -23.13 14.48
C ALA A 70 -0.23 -23.02 12.98
N LYS A 71 -1.17 -22.13 12.64
CA LYS A 71 -1.46 -21.77 11.24
C LYS A 71 -0.31 -20.94 10.65
N ARG A 72 -0.11 -21.05 9.34
CA ARG A 72 0.78 -20.15 8.60
C ARG A 72 0.25 -18.72 8.71
N ARG A 73 1.18 -17.78 8.79
CA ARG A 73 0.91 -16.36 8.61
C ARG A 73 0.92 -16.06 7.13
N ILE A 74 -0.08 -15.35 6.67
CA ILE A 74 -0.20 -14.91 5.30
C ILE A 74 0.20 -13.45 5.24
N PHE A 75 1.14 -13.13 4.36
CA PHE A 75 1.40 -11.77 3.94
C PHE A 75 1.07 -11.70 2.46
N ASN A 76 0.13 -10.85 2.07
CA ASN A 76 -0.31 -10.75 0.69
C ASN A 76 -0.48 -9.30 0.30
N GLY A 77 -0.67 -9.05 -0.98
CA GLY A 77 -0.84 -7.69 -1.44
C GLY A 77 -0.69 -7.53 -2.94
N LYS A 78 -0.73 -6.27 -3.34
CA LYS A 78 -0.52 -5.82 -4.71
C LYS A 78 0.51 -4.70 -4.73
N VAL A 79 1.36 -4.73 -5.75
CA VAL A 79 2.27 -3.65 -6.11
C VAL A 79 1.88 -3.17 -7.50
N GLU A 80 1.70 -1.87 -7.65
CA GLU A 80 1.31 -1.22 -8.90
C GLU A 80 2.30 -0.08 -9.20
N VAL A 81 2.67 0.10 -10.46
CA VAL A 81 3.63 1.10 -10.93
C VAL A 81 2.91 2.03 -11.90
N THR A 82 3.25 3.31 -11.88
CA THR A 82 2.80 4.29 -12.88
C THR A 82 3.99 4.86 -13.64
N GLY A 83 3.78 5.30 -14.88
CA GLY A 83 4.80 5.92 -15.73
C GLY A 83 5.65 4.93 -16.54
N ASP A 84 5.91 3.73 -16.02
CA ASP A 84 6.65 2.67 -16.74
C ASP A 84 6.38 1.27 -16.15
N ARG A 85 6.98 0.23 -16.73
CA ARG A 85 6.81 -1.17 -16.33
C ARG A 85 7.82 -1.64 -15.29
N LEU A 86 7.51 -2.75 -14.64
CA LEU A 86 8.47 -3.55 -13.89
C LEU A 86 9.56 -4.10 -14.82
N ILE A 87 10.81 -4.11 -14.37
CA ILE A 87 11.96 -4.62 -15.13
C ILE A 87 12.72 -5.69 -14.35
N GLY A 88 13.24 -6.69 -15.07
CA GLY A 88 14.08 -7.76 -14.51
C GLY A 88 13.30 -8.99 -14.03
N GLU A 89 14.01 -9.86 -13.31
CA GLU A 89 13.46 -11.09 -12.73
C GLU A 89 13.04 -10.84 -11.28
N PHE A 90 11.84 -11.30 -10.92
CA PHE A 90 11.34 -11.30 -9.54
C PHE A 90 12.12 -12.37 -8.76
N GLN A 91 13.17 -11.96 -8.07
CA GLN A 91 13.97 -12.86 -7.26
C GLN A 91 13.25 -13.15 -5.95
N GLY A 92 13.08 -14.43 -5.64
CA GLY A 92 12.60 -14.89 -4.34
C GLY A 92 11.36 -15.78 -4.38
N LEU A 93 10.66 -15.96 -5.52
CA LEU A 93 9.42 -16.73 -5.55
C LEU A 93 9.22 -17.58 -6.81
N GLU A 94 8.47 -18.67 -6.62
CA GLU A 94 7.91 -19.48 -7.70
C GLU A 94 6.79 -18.68 -8.42
N LYS A 95 6.84 -18.65 -9.75
CA LYS A 95 5.71 -18.20 -10.57
C LYS A 95 4.65 -19.30 -10.55
N ALA A 96 3.83 -19.31 -9.52
CA ALA A 96 2.83 -20.36 -9.29
C ALA A 96 1.40 -19.83 -9.43
N GLU A 97 0.45 -20.74 -9.62
CA GLU A 97 -0.98 -20.43 -9.50
C GLU A 97 -1.32 -20.03 -8.06
N LYS A 98 -2.32 -19.16 -7.91
CA LYS A 98 -2.81 -18.73 -6.59
C LYS A 98 -3.27 -19.94 -5.78
N ALA A 99 -2.54 -20.29 -4.74
CA ALA A 99 -2.93 -21.31 -3.78
C ALA A 99 -2.96 -20.74 -2.36
N LYS A 100 -3.94 -21.19 -1.56
CA LYS A 100 -4.24 -20.63 -0.23
C LYS A 100 -3.07 -20.64 0.76
N ASN A 101 -2.13 -21.59 0.62
CA ASN A 101 -1.01 -21.76 1.53
C ASN A 101 0.32 -21.90 0.77
N ALA A 102 0.45 -21.24 -0.38
CA ALA A 102 1.69 -21.25 -1.15
C ALA A 102 2.23 -19.83 -1.30
N ASP A 103 3.54 -19.75 -1.45
CA ASP A 103 4.18 -18.51 -1.82
C ASP A 103 3.99 -18.33 -3.33
N TYR A 104 3.55 -17.15 -3.77
CA TYR A 104 3.37 -16.88 -5.19
C TYR A 104 3.63 -15.42 -5.51
N ILE A 105 4.05 -15.18 -6.76
CA ILE A 105 3.94 -13.88 -7.44
C ILE A 105 3.24 -14.08 -8.77
N GLN A 106 2.27 -13.22 -9.04
CA GLN A 106 1.60 -13.13 -10.32
C GLN A 106 1.76 -11.71 -10.87
N VAL A 107 2.57 -11.58 -11.91
CA VAL A 107 2.77 -10.31 -12.60
C VAL A 107 1.54 -10.00 -13.46
N ASP A 108 1.09 -8.76 -13.42
CA ASP A 108 0.00 -8.27 -14.25
C ASP A 108 0.37 -8.38 -15.74
N ARG A 109 -0.62 -8.64 -16.60
CA ARG A 109 -0.37 -8.87 -18.04
C ARG A 109 0.26 -7.67 -18.75
N ASP A 110 0.02 -6.46 -18.26
CA ASP A 110 0.57 -5.23 -18.79
C ASP A 110 1.99 -4.91 -18.26
N GLY A 111 2.47 -5.69 -17.29
CA GLY A 111 3.75 -5.48 -16.61
C GLY A 111 3.78 -4.27 -15.68
N MET A 112 2.63 -3.68 -15.35
CA MET A 112 2.50 -2.48 -14.51
C MET A 112 2.30 -2.83 -13.04
N GLY A 113 2.31 -4.11 -12.67
CA GLY A 113 2.10 -4.53 -11.30
C GLY A 113 2.30 -6.02 -11.09
N PHE A 114 2.16 -6.44 -9.85
CA PHE A 114 2.07 -7.83 -9.48
C PHE A 114 1.27 -8.00 -8.19
N GLU A 115 0.64 -9.15 -8.06
CA GLU A 115 0.11 -9.65 -6.80
C GLU A 115 1.06 -10.67 -6.20
N PHE A 116 1.08 -10.75 -4.86
CA PHE A 116 1.93 -11.70 -4.17
C PHE A 116 1.23 -12.30 -2.95
N GLN A 117 1.76 -13.45 -2.51
CA GLN A 117 1.49 -14.03 -1.21
C GLN A 117 2.75 -14.72 -0.68
N PHE A 118 3.02 -14.57 0.61
CA PHE A 118 4.00 -15.31 1.40
C PHE A 118 3.26 -16.02 2.54
N ALA A 119 3.19 -17.34 2.49
CA ALA A 119 2.59 -18.22 3.47
C ALA A 119 3.67 -18.82 4.39
N THR A 120 4.01 -18.09 5.44
CA THR A 120 5.18 -18.37 6.28
C THR A 120 4.84 -18.97 7.64
N PHE A 121 5.70 -19.84 8.17
CA PHE A 121 5.69 -20.30 9.57
C PHE A 121 6.67 -19.50 10.46
N GLY A 122 7.28 -18.44 9.95
CA GLY A 122 8.36 -17.71 10.60
C GLY A 122 9.52 -17.40 9.64
N LYS A 123 10.56 -16.74 10.14
CA LYS A 123 11.74 -16.28 9.38
C LYS A 123 11.39 -15.07 8.49
N SER A 124 12.17 -14.87 7.43
CA SER A 124 12.02 -13.77 6.48
C SER A 124 11.77 -14.34 5.09
N ASP A 125 10.88 -13.69 4.35
CA ASP A 125 10.63 -13.93 2.94
C ASP A 125 10.54 -12.58 2.21
N GLY A 126 10.43 -12.57 0.90
CA GLY A 126 10.09 -11.38 0.15
C GLY A 126 10.50 -11.44 -1.31
N VAL A 127 10.29 -10.31 -1.98
CA VAL A 127 10.65 -10.11 -3.38
C VAL A 127 11.57 -8.91 -3.54
N THR A 128 12.49 -9.04 -4.48
CA THR A 128 13.26 -7.93 -5.02
C THR A 128 12.79 -7.66 -6.45
N PHE A 129 12.58 -6.38 -6.81
CA PHE A 129 12.19 -5.99 -8.17
C PHE A 129 12.76 -4.63 -8.55
N LYS A 130 12.72 -4.30 -9.85
CA LYS A 130 13.11 -2.99 -10.38
C LYS A 130 11.97 -2.43 -11.22
N VAL A 131 12.02 -1.13 -11.47
CA VAL A 131 11.06 -0.40 -12.32
C VAL A 131 11.80 0.35 -13.42
N GLY A 132 11.11 0.60 -14.54
CA GLY A 132 11.65 1.35 -15.66
C GLY A 132 12.04 2.78 -15.28
N LYS A 133 12.92 3.39 -16.07
CA LYS A 133 13.49 4.73 -15.79
C LYS A 133 12.46 5.86 -15.82
N LYS A 134 11.29 5.62 -16.43
CA LYS A 134 10.19 6.58 -16.49
C LYS A 134 9.11 6.30 -15.46
N ALA A 135 9.33 5.35 -14.55
CA ALA A 135 8.39 5.09 -13.48
C ALA A 135 8.33 6.30 -12.56
N GLU A 136 7.12 6.74 -12.24
CA GLU A 136 6.88 7.92 -11.42
C GLU A 136 6.60 7.52 -9.98
N THR A 137 5.67 6.57 -9.80
CA THR A 137 5.25 6.12 -8.48
C THR A 137 5.06 4.62 -8.41
N ILE A 138 5.13 4.10 -7.19
CA ILE A 138 4.77 2.73 -6.86
C ILE A 138 3.73 2.77 -5.74
N THR A 139 2.59 2.15 -6.00
CA THR A 139 1.53 1.96 -5.02
C THR A 139 1.60 0.56 -4.46
N PHE A 140 1.70 0.48 -3.13
CA PHE A 140 1.67 -0.76 -2.38
C PHE A 140 0.31 -0.89 -1.73
N HIS A 141 -0.24 -2.10 -1.72
CA HIS A 141 -1.37 -2.48 -0.88
C HIS A 141 -0.97 -3.77 -0.15
N LEU A 142 -0.67 -3.67 1.15
CA LEU A 142 -0.03 -4.73 1.92
C LEU A 142 -0.95 -5.21 3.05
N LEU A 143 -1.26 -6.50 3.05
CA LEU A 143 -2.24 -7.13 3.93
C LEU A 143 -1.61 -8.26 4.74
N SER A 144 -1.87 -8.33 6.04
CA SER A 144 -1.47 -9.47 6.86
C SER A 144 -2.67 -10.27 7.31
N ASP A 145 -2.67 -11.57 7.03
CA ASP A 145 -3.78 -12.47 7.30
C ASP A 145 -5.13 -11.97 6.72
N GLY A 146 -5.08 -11.10 5.70
CA GLY A 146 -6.24 -10.45 5.07
C GLY A 146 -6.60 -9.07 5.61
N ASP A 147 -5.93 -8.61 6.67
CA ASP A 147 -6.24 -7.35 7.36
C ASP A 147 -5.29 -6.21 6.96
N ASP A 148 -5.83 -4.98 6.98
CA ASP A 148 -5.08 -3.73 6.83
C ASP A 148 -4.35 -3.39 8.15
N GLU A 149 -3.03 -3.57 8.17
CA GLU A 149 -2.20 -3.32 9.36
C GLU A 149 -1.04 -2.35 9.04
N PRO A 150 -1.29 -1.03 8.88
CA PRO A 150 -0.22 -0.07 8.56
C PRO A 150 0.92 -0.02 9.58
N ASP A 151 0.62 -0.27 10.86
CA ASP A 151 1.60 -0.22 11.96
C ASP A 151 2.65 -1.34 11.90
N ILE A 152 2.45 -2.38 11.08
CA ILE A 152 3.47 -3.42 10.88
C ILE A 152 4.33 -3.15 9.65
N ILE A 153 4.10 -2.05 8.93
CA ILE A 153 4.82 -1.70 7.69
C ILE A 153 5.91 -0.68 8.01
N LEU A 154 7.17 -1.06 7.79
CA LEU A 154 8.31 -0.17 7.90
C LEU A 154 8.83 0.23 6.52
N ILE A 155 9.02 1.53 6.32
CA ILE A 155 9.45 2.11 5.05
C ILE A 155 10.74 2.91 5.25
N GLY A 156 11.73 2.62 4.42
CA GLY A 156 13.03 3.32 4.38
C GLY A 156 13.83 3.25 5.68
N ALA A 157 15.06 3.78 5.66
CA ALA A 157 16.01 3.65 6.76
C ALA A 157 15.45 4.13 8.11
N LYS A 158 14.61 5.17 8.09
CA LYS A 158 13.99 5.76 9.29
C LYS A 158 12.88 4.89 9.91
N GLY A 159 12.52 3.76 9.30
CA GLY A 159 11.46 2.88 9.79
C GLY A 159 10.11 3.57 9.84
N ALA A 160 9.80 4.40 8.84
CA ALA A 160 8.54 5.15 8.81
C ALA A 160 7.34 4.23 8.58
N HIS A 161 6.19 4.58 9.15
CA HIS A 161 4.92 3.89 8.93
C HIS A 161 4.05 4.70 7.97
N PRO A 162 3.39 4.06 6.98
CA PRO A 162 2.39 4.74 6.17
C PRO A 162 1.10 4.98 6.97
N ALA A 163 0.30 5.98 6.57
CA ALA A 163 -0.99 6.25 7.20
C ALA A 163 -2.03 5.14 6.94
N SER A 164 -1.85 4.33 5.89
CA SER A 164 -2.73 3.20 5.59
C SER A 164 -1.97 2.05 4.93
N ALA A 165 -2.56 0.86 4.93
CA ALA A 165 -2.01 -0.33 4.26
C ALA A 165 -1.90 -0.17 2.73
N LYS A 166 -2.62 0.82 2.16
CA LYS A 166 -2.47 1.27 0.77
C LYS A 166 -1.76 2.63 0.72
N PHE A 167 -0.56 2.66 0.17
CA PHE A 167 0.26 3.87 0.13
C PHE A 167 1.08 3.95 -1.16
N THR A 168 1.48 5.16 -1.51
CA THR A 168 2.21 5.45 -2.74
C THR A 168 3.54 6.11 -2.41
N LEU A 169 4.61 5.66 -3.06
CA LEU A 169 5.96 6.17 -2.92
C LEU A 169 6.50 6.61 -4.30
N PRO A 170 7.43 7.57 -4.37
CA PRO A 170 8.21 7.83 -5.59
C PRO A 170 8.91 6.55 -6.04
N ALA A 171 8.97 6.31 -7.35
CA ALA A 171 9.54 5.08 -7.89
C ALA A 171 11.07 5.04 -7.88
N GLN A 172 11.73 6.20 -7.79
CA GLN A 172 13.19 6.38 -7.85
C GLN A 172 13.66 7.48 -6.90
#